data_AF-A0A345STZ9-F1
#
_entry.id   AF-A0A345STZ9-F1
#
_cell.length_a   1.000
_cell.length_b   1.000
_cell.length_c   1.000
_cell.angle_alpha   90.00
_cell.angle_beta   90.00
_cell.angle_gamma   90.00
#
_symmetry.space_group_name_H-M   'P 1'
#
loop_
_entity.id
_entity.type
_entity.pdbx_description
1 polymer ?
#
loop_
_entity_poly.entity_id
_entity_poly.type
_entity_poly.pdbx_seq_one_letter_code
_entity_poly.pdbx_strand_id
1 'polypeptide(L)'
;MDRIGRARFAGWYAGTVVDRRAGTLTVHRKPGSDLDRAVRAGAPGAELRFADAELSEREMAALVDRIVADTAYWRQQGIAVNGAGPLSDGSGVSVLTTAGTEAEAARLSRHYDARIVVRPGRPTAGPGPRFSPTYPVG
;
A
#
# COMPACT_ATOMS: atom_id res chain seq x y z
N MET A 1 -12.00 -0.88 -11.63
CA MET A 1 -12.03 0.60 -11.47
C MET A 1 -10.98 1.21 -12.39
N ASP A 2 -11.39 2.13 -13.26
CA ASP A 2 -10.47 2.84 -14.15
C ASP A 2 -9.55 3.81 -13.36
N ARG A 3 -8.56 4.39 -14.05
CA ARG A 3 -7.58 5.32 -13.46
C ARG A 3 -8.24 6.62 -12.95
N ILE A 4 -9.37 7.01 -13.53
CA ILE A 4 -10.10 8.25 -13.23
C ILE A 4 -10.89 8.13 -11.92
N GLY A 5 -11.52 6.97 -11.69
CA GLY A 5 -12.18 6.64 -10.43
C GLY A 5 -11.20 6.61 -9.25
N ARG A 6 -9.99 6.06 -9.44
CA ARG A 6 -8.96 6.08 -8.38
C ARG A 6 -8.52 7.50 -8.03
N ALA A 7 -8.34 8.37 -9.02
CA ALA A 7 -7.96 9.76 -8.76
C ALA A 7 -9.04 10.52 -7.96
N ARG A 8 -10.32 10.33 -8.30
CA ARG A 8 -11.44 10.96 -7.59
C ARG A 8 -11.55 10.51 -6.13
N PHE A 9 -11.27 9.23 -5.86
CA PHE A 9 -11.43 8.64 -4.53
C PHE A 9 -10.10 8.38 -3.81
N ALA A 10 -8.97 8.96 -4.26
CA ALA A 10 -7.65 8.66 -3.72
C ALA A 10 -7.49 8.93 -2.20
N GLY A 11 -8.32 9.81 -1.64
CA GLY A 11 -8.37 10.09 -0.19
C GLY A 11 -9.21 9.09 0.63
N TRP A 12 -9.89 8.14 -0.02
CA TRP A 12 -10.71 7.11 0.63
C TRP A 12 -10.37 5.71 0.18
N TYR A 13 -10.03 5.50 -1.09
CA TYR A 13 -9.59 4.23 -1.61
C TYR A 13 -8.22 3.87 -1.04
N ALA A 14 -8.03 2.64 -0.56
CA ALA A 14 -6.76 2.15 -0.01
C ALA A 14 -6.14 1.03 -0.87
N GLY A 15 -6.98 0.17 -1.44
CA GLY A 15 -6.51 -0.94 -2.26
C GLY A 15 -7.60 -1.93 -2.61
N THR A 16 -7.24 -2.96 -3.37
CA THR A 16 -8.12 -4.08 -3.67
C THR A 16 -7.38 -5.40 -3.54
N VAL A 17 -8.06 -6.40 -2.97
CA VAL A 17 -7.59 -7.79 -2.89
C VAL A 17 -8.58 -8.67 -3.65
N VAL A 18 -8.06 -9.53 -4.53
CA VAL A 18 -8.87 -10.50 -5.29
C VAL A 18 -8.69 -11.87 -4.66
N ASP A 19 -9.76 -12.44 -4.12
CA ASP A 19 -9.81 -13.85 -3.80
C ASP A 19 -10.30 -14.62 -5.03
N ARG A 20 -9.35 -15.20 -5.78
CA ARG A 20 -9.67 -15.96 -6.99
C ARG A 20 -10.40 -17.27 -6.71
N ARG A 21 -10.27 -17.84 -5.50
CA ARG A 21 -10.94 -19.09 -5.14
C ARG A 21 -12.40 -18.84 -4.83
N ALA A 22 -12.67 -17.77 -4.09
CA ALA A 22 -14.03 -17.35 -3.76
C ALA A 22 -14.71 -16.55 -4.89
N GLY A 23 -13.95 -16.04 -5.87
CA GLY A 23 -14.49 -15.15 -6.90
C GLY A 23 -14.84 -13.76 -6.38
N THR A 24 -14.27 -13.35 -5.23
CA THR A 24 -14.62 -12.12 -4.52
C THR A 24 -13.56 -11.04 -4.71
N LEU A 25 -14.00 -9.81 -4.97
CA LEU A 25 -13.16 -8.61 -4.94
C LEU A 25 -13.42 -7.83 -3.64
N THR A 26 -12.42 -7.75 -2.77
CA THR A 26 -12.48 -6.90 -1.58
C THR A 26 -11.85 -5.55 -1.87
N VAL A 27 -12.61 -4.48 -1.65
CA VAL A 27 -12.14 -3.09 -1.74
C VAL A 27 -11.88 -2.57 -0.34
N HIS A 28 -10.62 -2.24 -0.06
CA HIS A 28 -10.20 -1.60 1.17
C HIS A 28 -10.32 -0.09 1.03
N ARG A 29 -11.00 0.55 1.98
CA ARG A 29 -11.28 1.99 1.93
C ARG A 29 -11.57 2.62 3.29
N LYS A 30 -11.31 3.91 3.44
CA LYS A 30 -11.81 4.69 4.57
C LYS A 30 -13.32 4.92 4.43
N PRO A 31 -14.10 4.83 5.52
CA PRO A 31 -15.52 5.15 5.49
C PRO A 31 -15.77 6.64 5.23
N GLY A 32 -17.01 7.00 4.89
CA GLY A 32 -17.44 8.39 4.73
C GLY A 32 -17.34 8.97 3.32
N SER A 33 -17.31 8.13 2.28
CA SER A 33 -17.42 8.59 0.88
C SER A 33 -18.43 7.76 0.08
N ASP A 34 -18.71 8.24 -1.13
CA ASP A 34 -19.55 7.55 -2.12
C ASP A 34 -18.84 6.42 -2.88
N LEU A 35 -17.63 6.03 -2.45
CA LEU A 35 -16.80 5.06 -3.16
C LEU A 35 -17.54 3.72 -3.35
N ASP A 36 -18.23 3.20 -2.35
CA ASP A 36 -18.93 1.90 -2.45
C ASP A 36 -20.00 1.90 -3.52
N ARG A 37 -20.78 2.98 -3.56
CA ARG A 37 -21.82 3.18 -4.55
C ARG A 37 -21.22 3.26 -5.94
N ALA A 38 -20.13 4.00 -6.10
CA ALA A 38 -19.42 4.12 -7.38
C ALA A 38 -18.81 2.77 -7.84
N VAL A 39 -18.22 1.99 -6.93
CA VAL A 39 -17.64 0.68 -7.24
C VAL A 39 -18.74 -0.31 -7.64
N ARG A 40 -19.85 -0.37 -6.90
CA ARG A 40 -20.99 -1.24 -7.25
C ARG A 40 -21.56 -0.90 -8.62
N ALA A 41 -21.72 0.38 -8.93
CA ALA A 41 -22.22 0.82 -10.23
C ALA A 41 -21.27 0.48 -11.39
N GLY A 42 -19.95 0.52 -11.15
CA GLY A 42 -18.93 0.24 -12.15
C GLY A 42 -18.56 -1.24 -12.32
N ALA A 43 -19.08 -2.14 -11.49
CA ALA A 43 -18.82 -3.57 -11.54
C ALA A 43 -20.11 -4.40 -11.32
N PRO A 44 -21.12 -4.24 -12.19
CA PRO A 44 -22.36 -5.01 -12.08
C PRO A 44 -22.07 -6.51 -12.19
N GLY A 45 -22.64 -7.31 -11.28
CA GLY A 45 -22.50 -8.76 -11.26
C GLY A 45 -21.22 -9.30 -10.60
N ALA A 46 -20.29 -8.44 -10.16
CA ALA A 46 -19.15 -8.88 -9.36
C ALA A 46 -19.54 -9.13 -7.90
N GLU A 47 -18.98 -10.16 -7.26
CA GLU A 47 -19.08 -10.32 -5.81
C GLU A 47 -18.12 -9.35 -5.13
N LEU A 48 -18.68 -8.29 -4.55
CA LEU A 48 -17.94 -7.19 -3.94
C LEU A 48 -18.03 -7.23 -2.42
N ARG A 49 -16.88 -7.10 -1.75
CA ARG A 49 -16.79 -6.80 -0.32
C ARG A 49 -16.13 -5.46 -0.11
N PHE A 50 -16.55 -4.76 0.93
CA PHE A 50 -15.95 -3.49 1.34
C PHE A 50 -15.42 -3.67 2.75
N ALA A 51 -14.14 -3.36 2.94
CA ALA A 51 -13.46 -3.45 4.21
C ALA A 51 -12.91 -2.08 4.59
N ASP A 52 -13.06 -1.71 5.86
CA ASP A 52 -12.52 -0.44 6.33
C ASP A 52 -10.99 -0.50 6.40
N ALA A 53 -10.36 0.61 6.03
CA ALA A 53 -8.92 0.81 6.06
C ALA A 53 -8.56 1.98 6.98
N GLU A 54 -7.39 1.91 7.61
CA GLU A 54 -6.85 2.99 8.45
C GLU A 54 -6.36 4.15 7.57
N LEU A 55 -5.61 3.82 6.51
CA LEU A 55 -5.01 4.78 5.58
C LEU A 55 -5.55 4.58 4.16
N SER A 56 -5.71 5.70 3.45
CA SER A 56 -5.96 5.73 2.02
C SER A 56 -4.67 5.54 1.20
N GLU A 57 -4.81 5.24 -0.08
CA GLU A 57 -3.71 5.11 -1.05
C GLU A 57 -2.88 6.40 -1.08
N ARG A 58 -3.54 7.57 -1.03
CA ARG A 58 -2.87 8.87 -0.98
C ARG A 58 -2.04 9.05 0.31
N GLU A 59 -2.59 8.68 1.47
CA GLU A 59 -1.89 8.79 2.76
C GLU A 59 -0.70 7.83 2.81
N MET A 60 -0.87 6.59 2.34
CA MET A 60 0.22 5.61 2.26
C MET A 60 1.30 6.04 1.27
N ALA A 61 0.93 6.62 0.11
CA ALA A 61 1.89 7.15 -0.86
C ALA A 61 2.73 8.29 -0.26
N ALA A 62 2.10 9.23 0.45
CA ALA A 62 2.81 10.29 1.15
C ALA A 62 3.75 9.75 2.25
N LEU A 63 3.35 8.68 2.95
CA LEU A 63 4.21 8.00 3.92
C LEU A 63 5.40 7.31 3.24
N VAL A 64 5.19 6.63 2.11
CA VAL A 64 6.27 6.04 1.29
C VAL A 64 7.27 7.10 0.86
N ASP A 65 6.80 8.24 0.36
CA ASP A 65 7.68 9.32 -0.09
C ASP A 65 8.57 9.86 1.04
N ARG A 66 8.00 10.01 2.26
CA ARG A 66 8.79 10.37 3.45
C ARG A 66 9.84 9.31 3.78
N ILE A 67 9.47 8.04 3.78
CA ILE A 67 10.40 6.93 4.05
C ILE A 67 11.57 6.91 3.06
N VAL A 68 11.28 7.11 1.78
CA VAL A 68 12.30 7.17 0.73
C VAL A 68 13.19 8.40 0.90
N ALA A 69 12.63 9.57 1.21
CA ALA A 69 13.40 10.78 1.47
C ALA A 69 14.38 10.60 2.65
N ASP A 70 13.99 9.85 3.68
CA ASP A 70 14.79 9.62 4.88
C ASP A 70 15.79 8.45 4.76
N THR A 71 15.97 7.87 3.56
CA THR A 71 16.88 6.72 3.37
C THR A 71 18.30 6.99 3.89
N ALA A 72 18.83 8.21 3.69
CA ALA A 72 20.15 8.59 4.17
C ALA A 72 20.22 8.64 5.71
N TYR A 73 19.18 9.14 6.36
CA TYR A 73 19.04 9.14 7.82
C TYR A 73 19.00 7.71 8.34
N TRP A 74 18.14 6.85 7.79
CA TRP A 74 18.02 5.47 8.23
C TRP A 74 19.30 4.67 8.06
N ARG A 75 20.07 4.94 7.00
CA ARG A 75 21.39 4.32 6.80
C ARG A 75 22.36 4.69 7.93
N GLN A 76 22.39 5.95 8.37
CA GLN A 76 23.20 6.37 9.53
C GLN A 76 22.73 5.70 10.83
N GLN A 77 21.44 5.34 10.90
CA GLN A 77 20.82 4.63 12.01
C GLN A 77 20.95 3.09 11.93
N GLY A 78 21.76 2.59 10.98
CA GLY A 78 22.02 1.17 10.77
C GLY A 78 20.94 0.40 10.00
N ILE A 79 19.96 1.09 9.41
CA ILE A 79 18.87 0.49 8.62
C ILE A 79 19.04 0.85 7.15
N ALA A 80 19.36 -0.14 6.32
CA ALA A 80 19.47 0.06 4.88
C ALA A 80 18.11 -0.17 4.21
N VAL A 81 17.39 0.93 3.94
CA VAL A 81 16.11 0.91 3.20
C VAL A 81 16.38 0.73 1.71
N ASN A 82 15.79 -0.31 1.12
CA ASN A 82 15.96 -0.72 -0.27
C ASN A 82 14.69 -0.50 -1.11
N GLY A 83 13.56 -0.18 -0.47
CA GLY A 83 12.31 0.13 -1.14
C GLY A 83 11.16 0.26 -0.14
N ALA A 84 10.06 0.88 -0.57
CA ALA A 84 8.84 0.99 0.21
C ALA A 84 7.61 1.00 -0.71
N GLY A 85 6.46 0.56 -0.18
CA GLY A 85 5.21 0.57 -0.92
C GLY A 85 3.97 0.34 -0.03
N PRO A 86 2.78 0.78 -0.46
CA PRO A 86 1.55 0.63 0.31
C PRO A 86 1.19 -0.84 0.54
N LEU A 87 0.60 -1.15 1.70
CA LEU A 87 -0.08 -2.42 1.93
C LEU A 87 -1.47 -2.37 1.28
N SER A 88 -1.86 -3.44 0.60
CA SER A 88 -3.11 -3.49 -0.18
C SER A 88 -4.38 -3.45 0.68
N ASP A 89 -4.25 -3.72 1.98
CA ASP A 89 -5.35 -3.67 2.94
C ASP A 89 -5.56 -2.28 3.56
N GLY A 90 -4.69 -1.32 3.24
CA GLY A 90 -4.73 0.03 3.78
C GLY A 90 -4.29 0.15 5.24
N SER A 91 -3.67 -0.90 5.81
CA SER A 91 -3.22 -0.88 7.20
C SER A 91 -1.90 -0.13 7.41
N GLY A 92 -1.15 0.17 6.35
CA GLY A 92 0.18 0.78 6.48
C GLY A 92 1.07 0.63 5.25
N VAL A 93 2.38 0.69 5.47
CA VAL A 93 3.39 0.60 4.41
C VAL A 93 4.31 -0.60 4.66
N SER A 94 4.69 -1.29 3.58
CA SER A 94 5.77 -2.26 3.62
C SER A 94 7.08 -1.60 3.23
N VAL A 95 8.13 -1.85 4.00
CA VAL A 95 9.50 -1.41 3.73
C VAL A 95 10.39 -2.62 3.51
N LEU A 96 11.20 -2.56 2.46
CA LEU A 96 12.25 -3.53 2.21
C LEU A 96 13.53 -3.01 2.84
N THR A 97 14.12 -3.79 3.75
CA THR A 97 15.44 -3.50 4.32
C THR A 97 16.40 -4.64 4.05
N THR A 98 17.71 -4.41 4.21
CA THR A 98 18.69 -5.49 4.04
C THR A 98 18.49 -6.62 5.05
N ALA A 99 18.18 -6.30 6.32
CA ALA A 99 18.04 -7.31 7.37
C ALA A 99 16.61 -7.86 7.49
N GLY A 100 15.59 -7.03 7.30
CA GLY A 100 14.20 -7.46 7.29
C GLY A 100 13.62 -7.79 8.66
N THR A 101 14.07 -7.12 9.74
CA THR A 101 13.79 -7.57 11.13
C THR A 101 12.59 -6.87 11.78
N GLU A 102 12.00 -7.50 12.79
CA GLU A 102 10.93 -6.90 13.61
C GLU A 102 11.42 -5.66 14.39
N ALA A 103 12.69 -5.65 14.80
CA ALA A 103 13.28 -4.49 15.48
C ALA A 103 13.34 -3.26 14.55
N GLU A 104 13.68 -3.45 13.28
CA GLU A 104 13.61 -2.39 12.26
C GLU A 104 12.16 -1.93 12.07
N ALA A 105 11.20 -2.86 12.00
CA ALA A 105 9.78 -2.55 11.87
C ALA A 105 9.28 -1.68 13.03
N ALA A 106 9.65 -2.03 14.28
CA ALA A 106 9.28 -1.26 15.46
C ALA A 106 9.88 0.15 15.47
N ARG A 107 11.15 0.29 15.07
CA ARG A 107 11.84 1.60 14.99
C ARG A 107 11.23 2.50 13.92
N LEU A 108 11.01 1.96 12.73
CA LEU A 108 10.36 2.67 11.62
C LEU A 108 8.94 3.08 12.02
N SER A 109 8.14 2.15 12.55
CA SER A 109 6.75 2.43 12.92
C SER A 109 6.65 3.54 13.97
N ARG A 110 7.53 3.53 14.98
CA ARG A 110 7.59 4.57 16.01
C ARG A 110 8.01 5.93 15.44
N HIS A 111 8.92 5.97 14.49
CA HIS A 111 9.41 7.24 13.93
C HIS A 111 8.35 7.94 13.08
N TYR A 112 7.54 7.20 12.33
CA TYR A 112 6.52 7.77 11.45
C TYR A 112 5.11 7.83 12.06
N ASP A 113 4.94 7.32 13.28
CA ASP A 113 3.65 7.15 13.95
C ASP A 113 2.61 6.44 13.06
N ALA A 114 3.07 5.35 12.43
CA ALA A 114 2.28 4.58 11.47
C ALA A 114 2.74 3.12 11.45
N ARG A 115 1.85 2.20 11.07
CA ARG A 115 2.22 0.79 10.91
C ARG A 115 3.17 0.61 9.74
N ILE A 116 4.36 0.11 10.02
CA ILE A 116 5.36 -0.27 9.02
C ILE A 116 5.74 -1.74 9.17
N VAL A 117 5.55 -2.50 8.09
CA VAL A 117 5.96 -3.91 8.01
C VAL A 117 7.28 -4.00 7.27
N VAL A 118 8.30 -4.53 7.92
CA VAL A 118 9.63 -4.68 7.32
C VAL A 118 9.80 -6.10 6.78
N ARG A 119 10.38 -6.20 5.57
CA ARG A 119 10.72 -7.47 4.93
C ARG A 119 12.15 -7.39 4.39
N PRO A 120 12.88 -8.52 4.34
CA PRO A 120 14.19 -8.53 3.72
C PRO A 120 14.05 -8.26 2.21
N GLY A 121 14.88 -7.38 1.67
CA GLY A 121 14.93 -7.08 0.25
C GLY A 121 16.34 -6.67 -0.17
N ARG A 122 16.77 -7.13 -1.34
CA ARG A 122 18.08 -6.74 -1.90
C ARG A 122 17.98 -5.35 -2.52
N PRO A 123 19.05 -4.54 -2.48
CA PRO A 123 19.11 -3.30 -3.26
C PRO A 123 18.91 -3.62 -4.73
N THR A 124 17.86 -3.08 -5.37
CA THR A 124 17.76 -3.11 -6.83
C THR A 124 18.57 -1.96 -7.39
N ALA A 125 19.66 -2.27 -8.10
CA ALA A 125 20.44 -1.28 -8.83
C ALA A 125 19.62 -0.78 -10.05
N GLY A 126 19.07 0.42 -9.98
CA GLY A 126 18.36 1.10 -11.07
C GLY A 126 17.18 1.95 -10.59
N PRO A 127 16.68 2.92 -11.38
CA PRO A 127 15.48 3.66 -11.02
C PRO A 127 14.33 2.66 -10.89
N GLY A 128 13.93 2.40 -9.64
CA GLY A 128 13.01 1.33 -9.33
C GLY A 128 11.70 1.49 -10.12
N PRO A 129 11.13 0.40 -10.65
CA PRO A 129 9.79 0.49 -11.20
C PRO A 129 8.86 0.96 -10.08
N ARG A 130 8.04 1.99 -10.37
CA ARG A 130 6.84 2.24 -9.58
C ARG A 130 6.11 0.91 -9.51
N PHE A 131 5.97 0.34 -8.31
CA PHE A 131 5.25 -0.92 -8.09
C PHE A 131 3.88 -0.80 -8.76
N SER A 132 3.78 -1.34 -9.97
CA SER A 132 2.56 -1.51 -10.71
C SER A 132 2.24 -2.98 -10.55
N PRO A 133 1.16 -3.36 -9.87
CA PRO A 133 0.76 -4.76 -9.84
C PRO A 133 0.38 -5.16 -11.26
N THR A 134 1.28 -5.87 -11.94
CA THR A 134 0.99 -6.52 -13.22
C THR A 134 0.09 -7.72 -12.93
N TYR A 135 -1.17 -7.64 -13.35
CA TYR A 135 -2.04 -8.80 -13.42
C TYR A 135 -1.68 -9.61 -14.69
N PRO A 136 -1.43 -10.92 -14.60
CA PRO A 136 -1.38 -11.75 -15.80
C PRO A 136 -2.79 -11.81 -16.41
N VAL A 137 -2.90 -11.44 -17.68
CA VAL A 137 -4.05 -11.75 -18.51
C VAL A 137 -3.97 -13.22 -18.92
N GLY A 138 -4.98 -13.99 -18.55
CA GLY A 138 -5.20 -15.38 -18.91
C GLY A 138 -6.69 -15.64 -18.93
#